data_AF-A0A378UDU8-F1
#
_entry.id   AF-A0A378UDU8-F1
#
_cell.length_a   1.000
_cell.length_b   1.000
_cell.length_c   1.000
_cell.angle_alpha   90.00
_cell.angle_beta   90.00
_cell.angle_gamma   90.00
#
_symmetry.space_group_name_H-M   'P 1'
#
loop_
_entity.id
_entity.type
_entity.pdbx_description
1 polymer ?
#
loop_
_entity_poly.entity_id
_entity_poly.type
_entity_poly.pdbx_seq_one_letter_code
_entity_poly.pdbx_strand_id
1 'polypeptide(L)'
;MIDVNIKHISNLFFALHDEVISYYLSSDEYNGYYNSDLKNYSDFQKWFPIVFRADEMEYVDYSDMANPYFKLLKNSLKFLILSRKTIENDIYLSGIDNIENSELFWNEYYIFLIRVYQYLFKEQFVYEDISKFKERIDKEFVENPSCPELWKEPIYK
;
A
#
# COMPACT_ATOMS: atom_id res chain seq x y z
N MET A 1 19.83 0.65 -10.19
CA MET A 1 19.08 -0.36 -9.42
C MET A 1 18.30 0.38 -8.34
N ILE A 2 17.02 0.05 -8.17
CA ILE A 2 16.10 0.71 -7.24
C ILE A 2 15.82 -0.26 -6.09
N ASP A 3 16.24 0.11 -4.87
CA ASP A 3 15.96 -0.67 -3.67
C ASP A 3 14.46 -0.58 -3.32
N VAL A 4 13.87 -1.72 -2.99
CA VAL A 4 12.47 -1.86 -2.58
C VAL A 4 12.33 -2.90 -1.48
N ASN A 5 11.23 -2.83 -0.72
CA ASN A 5 10.87 -3.90 0.20
C ASN A 5 9.35 -3.93 0.42
N ILE A 6 8.75 -5.11 0.24
CA ILE A 6 7.29 -5.28 0.32
C ILE A 6 6.79 -5.18 1.75
N LYS A 7 7.60 -5.52 2.75
CA LYS A 7 7.23 -5.39 4.17
C LYS A 7 6.93 -3.95 4.55
N HIS A 8 7.59 -2.96 3.95
CA HIS A 8 7.25 -1.55 4.16
C HIS A 8 5.84 -1.22 3.65
N ILE A 9 5.42 -1.84 2.53
CA ILE A 9 4.04 -1.74 2.03
C ILE A 9 3.08 -2.50 2.94
N SER A 10 3.43 -3.70 3.39
CA SER A 10 2.58 -4.44 4.35
C SER A 10 2.33 -3.62 5.62
N ASN A 11 3.38 -3.02 6.20
CA ASN A 11 3.26 -2.15 7.35
C ASN A 11 2.34 -0.94 7.08
N LEU A 12 2.48 -0.33 5.89
CA LEU A 12 1.62 0.77 5.45
C LEU A 12 0.14 0.35 5.38
N PHE A 13 -0.13 -0.85 4.87
CA PHE A 13 -1.48 -1.37 4.68
C PHE A 13 -2.07 -2.04 5.93
N PHE A 14 -1.35 -2.08 7.05
CA PHE A 14 -1.88 -2.61 8.32
C PHE A 14 -3.12 -1.83 8.80
N ALA A 15 -3.27 -0.56 8.40
CA ALA A 15 -4.47 0.23 8.66
C ALA A 15 -5.76 -0.38 8.07
N LEU A 16 -5.64 -1.25 7.05
CA LEU A 16 -6.76 -1.95 6.42
C LEU A 16 -7.07 -3.30 7.06
N HIS A 17 -6.44 -3.65 8.17
CA HIS A 17 -6.83 -4.84 8.92
C HIS A 17 -8.21 -4.61 9.55
N ASP A 18 -9.09 -5.61 9.52
CA ASP A 18 -10.51 -5.45 9.93
C ASP A 18 -10.66 -4.91 11.36
N GLU A 19 -9.87 -5.45 12.29
CA GLU A 19 -9.82 -4.97 13.68
C GLU A 19 -9.43 -3.48 13.78
N VAL A 20 -8.47 -3.04 12.95
CA VAL A 20 -8.00 -1.65 12.91
C VAL A 20 -9.07 -0.74 12.32
N ILE A 21 -9.72 -1.17 11.23
CA ILE A 21 -10.86 -0.46 10.63
C ILE A 21 -11.98 -0.28 11.66
N SER A 22 -12.35 -1.36 12.38
CA SER A 22 -13.41 -1.35 13.39
C SER A 22 -13.10 -0.44 14.59
N TYR A 23 -11.81 -0.22 14.89
CA TYR A 23 -11.38 0.68 15.95
C TYR A 23 -11.55 2.16 15.57
N TYR A 24 -11.31 2.51 14.30
CA TYR A 24 -11.34 3.89 13.83
C TYR A 24 -12.73 4.36 13.36
N LEU A 25 -13.60 3.45 12.98
CA LEU A 25 -14.95 3.76 12.53
C LEU A 25 -15.97 3.59 13.66
N SER A 26 -16.95 4.49 13.73
CA SER A 26 -18.16 4.22 14.52
C SER A 26 -18.91 3.01 13.95
N SER A 27 -19.81 2.40 14.74
CA SER A 27 -20.59 1.24 14.27
C SER A 27 -21.36 1.50 12.97
N ASP A 28 -21.94 2.69 12.82
CA ASP A 28 -22.67 3.06 11.61
C ASP A 28 -21.74 3.25 10.40
N GLU A 29 -20.55 3.83 10.62
CA GLU A 29 -19.54 3.98 9.57
C GLU A 29 -18.95 2.64 9.16
N TYR A 30 -18.67 1.76 10.13
CA TYR A 30 -18.19 0.41 9.86
C TYR A 30 -19.22 -0.38 9.05
N ASN A 31 -20.51 -0.31 9.40
CA ASN A 31 -21.58 -0.89 8.60
C ASN A 31 -21.63 -0.29 7.19
N GLY A 32 -21.41 1.03 7.06
CA GLY A 32 -21.32 1.70 5.78
C GLY A 32 -20.14 1.22 4.92
N TYR A 33 -18.98 0.98 5.55
CA TYR A 33 -17.79 0.45 4.91
C TYR A 33 -17.97 -1.02 4.50
N TYR A 34 -18.51 -1.84 5.39
CA TYR A 34 -18.81 -3.25 5.15
C TYR A 34 -19.75 -3.47 3.96
N ASN A 35 -20.71 -2.56 3.77
CA ASN A 35 -21.64 -2.60 2.63
C ASN A 35 -21.16 -1.84 1.39
N SER A 36 -19.94 -1.30 1.41
CA SER A 36 -19.38 -0.57 0.27
C SER A 36 -18.80 -1.51 -0.79
N ASP A 37 -18.49 -0.94 -1.97
CA ASP A 37 -17.77 -1.65 -3.01
C ASP A 37 -16.53 -0.86 -3.43
N LEU A 38 -15.34 -1.22 -2.94
CA LEU A 38 -14.09 -0.53 -3.28
C LEU A 38 -13.69 -0.67 -4.76
N LYS A 39 -14.36 -1.51 -5.56
CA LYS A 39 -14.25 -1.53 -7.02
C LYS A 39 -14.90 -0.30 -7.64
N ASN A 40 -15.90 0.28 -6.99
CA ASN A 40 -16.48 1.56 -7.35
C ASN A 40 -15.55 2.71 -6.93
N TYR A 41 -15.23 3.60 -7.87
CA TYR A 41 -14.38 4.75 -7.61
C TYR A 41 -14.97 5.71 -6.57
N SER A 42 -16.29 5.89 -6.53
CA SER A 42 -16.97 6.74 -5.56
C SER A 42 -16.81 6.21 -4.13
N ASP A 43 -16.98 4.91 -3.95
CA ASP A 43 -16.84 4.27 -2.64
C ASP A 43 -15.38 4.26 -2.20
N PHE A 44 -14.44 4.00 -3.13
CA PHE A 44 -13.01 4.17 -2.87
C PHE A 44 -12.69 5.59 -2.40
N GLN A 45 -13.14 6.63 -3.11
CA GLN A 45 -12.88 8.02 -2.76
C GLN A 45 -13.47 8.41 -1.40
N LYS A 46 -14.62 7.85 -1.04
CA LYS A 46 -15.25 8.08 0.26
C LYS A 46 -14.48 7.36 1.36
N TRP A 47 -14.30 6.05 1.23
CA TRP A 47 -13.92 5.20 2.35
C TRP A 47 -12.42 5.06 2.52
N PHE A 48 -11.67 4.92 1.42
CA PHE A 48 -10.22 4.68 1.50
C PHE A 48 -9.49 5.77 2.31
N PRO A 49 -9.73 7.08 2.11
CA PRO A 49 -9.10 8.11 2.94
C PRO A 49 -9.43 8.00 4.43
N ILE A 50 -10.67 7.60 4.76
CA ILE A 50 -11.15 7.50 6.15
C ILE A 50 -10.51 6.32 6.86
N VAL A 51 -10.38 5.16 6.20
CA VAL A 51 -9.81 3.96 6.83
C VAL A 51 -8.29 3.92 6.77
N PHE A 52 -7.69 4.43 5.70
CA PHE A 52 -6.25 4.37 5.50
C PHE A 52 -5.49 5.44 6.29
N ARG A 53 -6.14 6.59 6.58
CA ARG A 53 -5.62 7.66 7.45
C ARG A 53 -4.16 8.02 7.13
N ALA A 54 -3.88 8.26 5.85
CA ALA A 54 -2.53 8.62 5.38
C ALA A 54 -1.96 9.85 6.11
N ASP A 55 -2.84 10.73 6.59
CA ASP A 55 -2.56 11.92 7.38
C ASP A 55 -2.09 11.65 8.82
N GLU A 56 -2.38 10.47 9.38
CA GLU A 56 -1.89 10.02 10.69
C GLU A 56 -0.65 9.13 10.59
N MET A 57 -0.19 8.85 9.38
CA MET A 57 1.11 8.23 9.17
C MET A 57 2.20 9.27 9.45
N GLU A 58 2.51 9.44 10.73
CA GLU A 58 3.50 10.36 11.33
C GLU A 58 4.89 10.34 10.65
N TYR A 59 5.15 9.32 9.83
CA TYR A 59 6.43 9.04 9.17
C TYR A 59 6.53 9.49 7.71
N VAL A 60 5.45 9.98 7.10
CA VAL A 60 5.44 10.33 5.67
C VAL A 60 4.96 11.77 5.51
N ASP A 61 5.90 12.70 5.45
CA ASP A 61 5.58 14.03 4.91
C ASP A 61 5.37 13.88 3.39
N TYR A 62 4.11 13.71 2.99
CA TYR A 62 3.68 13.62 1.59
C TYR A 62 3.91 14.92 0.80
N SER A 63 4.28 16.02 1.47
CA SER A 63 4.61 17.30 0.83
C SER A 63 6.06 17.37 0.35
N ASP A 64 6.96 16.57 0.94
CA ASP A 64 8.38 16.55 0.58
C ASP A 64 8.74 15.36 -0.31
N MET A 65 8.72 15.58 -1.62
CA MET A 65 9.19 14.58 -2.60
C MET A 65 10.67 14.21 -2.44
N ALA A 66 11.46 14.95 -1.65
CA ALA A 66 12.83 14.59 -1.31
C ALA A 66 12.93 13.57 -0.18
N ASN A 67 11.83 13.27 0.54
CA ASN A 67 11.82 12.29 1.63
C ASN A 67 12.20 10.88 1.09
N PRO A 68 13.33 10.31 1.55
CA PRO A 68 13.81 9.01 1.09
C PRO A 68 12.81 7.86 1.33
N TYR A 69 12.05 7.92 2.43
CA TYR A 69 11.05 6.91 2.75
C TYR A 69 9.85 6.98 1.82
N PHE A 70 9.38 8.19 1.50
CA PHE A 70 8.28 8.37 0.57
C PHE A 70 8.62 7.80 -0.81
N LYS A 71 9.84 8.06 -1.29
CA LYS A 71 10.36 7.47 -2.53
C LYS A 71 10.47 5.94 -2.44
N LEU A 72 10.89 5.41 -1.30
CA LEU A 72 10.97 3.97 -1.05
C LEU A 72 9.58 3.30 -1.07
N LEU A 73 8.58 3.88 -0.40
CA LEU A 73 7.19 3.41 -0.43
C LEU A 73 6.63 3.44 -1.86
N LYS A 74 6.87 4.53 -2.59
CA LYS A 74 6.48 4.65 -4.00
C LYS A 74 7.03 3.51 -4.84
N ASN A 75 8.34 3.29 -4.77
CA ASN A 75 8.99 2.25 -5.56
C ASN A 75 8.59 0.85 -5.11
N SER A 76 8.38 0.64 -3.82
CA SER A 76 7.99 -0.66 -3.27
C SER A 76 6.55 -1.03 -3.64
N LEU A 77 5.61 -0.09 -3.61
CA LEU A 77 4.24 -0.34 -4.09
C LEU A 77 4.23 -0.59 -5.61
N LYS A 78 5.02 0.20 -6.36
CA LYS A 78 5.18 -0.01 -7.80
C LYS A 78 5.73 -1.40 -8.12
N PHE A 79 6.77 -1.81 -7.40
CA PHE A 79 7.35 -3.16 -7.53
C PHE A 79 6.33 -4.24 -7.19
N LEU A 80 5.56 -4.09 -6.11
CA LEU A 80 4.51 -5.04 -5.74
C LEU A 80 3.48 -5.22 -6.87
N ILE A 81 2.99 -4.12 -7.45
CA ILE A 81 2.04 -4.12 -8.57
C ILE A 81 2.67 -4.79 -9.81
N LEU A 82 3.87 -4.36 -10.22
CA LEU A 82 4.54 -4.88 -11.42
C LEU A 82 4.93 -6.36 -11.28
N SER A 83 5.30 -6.79 -10.08
CA SER A 83 5.69 -8.18 -9.77
C SER A 83 4.50 -9.10 -9.56
N ARG A 84 3.27 -8.57 -9.57
CA ARG A 84 2.05 -9.32 -9.25
C ARG A 84 2.14 -10.05 -7.91
N LYS A 85 2.82 -9.44 -6.93
CA LYS A 85 2.86 -9.94 -5.55
C LYS A 85 1.69 -9.41 -4.74
N THR A 86 1.44 -10.02 -3.59
CA THR A 86 0.43 -9.56 -2.64
C THR A 86 1.07 -8.82 -1.48
N ILE A 87 0.25 -8.01 -0.83
CA ILE A 87 0.51 -7.54 0.53
C ILE A 87 0.54 -8.78 1.45
N GLU A 88 1.50 -8.81 2.38
CA GLU A 88 1.73 -9.98 3.23
C GLU A 88 0.83 -10.01 4.48
N ASN A 89 0.09 -8.93 4.75
CA ASN A 89 -0.84 -8.81 5.87
C ASN A 89 -2.27 -9.19 5.45
N ASP A 90 -3.04 -9.68 6.41
CA ASP A 90 -4.49 -9.83 6.26
C ASP A 90 -5.13 -8.43 6.20
N ILE A 91 -5.70 -8.09 5.05
CA ILE A 91 -6.34 -6.79 4.81
C ILE A 91 -7.77 -7.05 4.38
N TYR A 92 -8.68 -6.21 4.85
CA TYR A 92 -10.08 -6.28 4.49
C TYR A 92 -10.39 -5.26 3.40
N LEU A 93 -10.85 -5.75 2.25
CA LEU A 93 -11.17 -4.98 1.06
C LEU A 93 -12.63 -5.19 0.66
N SER A 94 -13.51 -4.38 1.25
CA SER A 94 -14.95 -4.45 1.01
C SER A 94 -15.32 -4.44 -0.49
N GLY A 95 -16.18 -5.37 -0.90
CA GLY A 95 -16.59 -5.59 -2.29
C GLY A 95 -15.59 -6.34 -3.19
N ILE A 96 -14.30 -6.40 -2.82
CA ILE A 96 -13.25 -7.16 -3.53
C ILE A 96 -13.14 -8.58 -2.93
N ASP A 97 -13.10 -8.69 -1.60
CA ASP A 97 -12.95 -9.99 -0.90
C ASP A 97 -14.10 -10.96 -1.15
N ASN A 98 -15.26 -10.44 -1.53
CA ASN A 98 -16.45 -11.24 -1.86
C ASN A 98 -16.41 -11.84 -3.27
N ILE A 99 -15.34 -11.61 -4.05
CA ILE A 99 -15.22 -12.17 -5.40
C ILE A 99 -14.76 -13.63 -5.33
N GLU A 100 -15.66 -14.55 -5.65
CA GLU A 100 -15.34 -15.98 -5.70
C GLU A 100 -14.47 -16.37 -6.90
N ASN A 101 -14.59 -15.66 -8.03
CA ASN A 101 -13.80 -15.94 -9.21
C ASN A 101 -12.36 -15.41 -9.05
N SER A 102 -11.39 -16.33 -8.98
CA SER A 102 -9.99 -15.96 -8.72
C SER A 102 -9.39 -14.99 -9.74
N GLU A 103 -9.69 -15.13 -11.03
CA GLU A 103 -9.15 -14.23 -12.06
C GLU A 103 -9.71 -12.80 -11.91
N LEU A 104 -11.02 -12.70 -11.68
CA LEU A 104 -11.68 -11.43 -11.42
C LEU A 104 -11.18 -10.79 -10.12
N PHE A 105 -11.01 -11.59 -9.06
CA PHE A 105 -10.44 -11.12 -7.80
C PHE A 105 -9.08 -10.46 -8.01
N TRP A 106 -8.16 -11.14 -8.71
CA TRP A 106 -6.83 -10.60 -8.97
C TRP A 106 -6.87 -9.33 -9.81
N ASN A 107 -7.73 -9.27 -10.83
CA ASN A 107 -7.89 -8.06 -11.63
C ASN A 107 -8.34 -6.86 -10.77
N GLU A 108 -9.38 -7.04 -9.95
CA GLU A 108 -9.90 -5.99 -9.08
C GLU A 108 -8.91 -5.60 -7.97
N TYR A 109 -8.17 -6.56 -7.41
CA TYR A 109 -7.10 -6.32 -6.45
C TYR A 109 -6.00 -5.43 -7.03
N TYR A 110 -5.50 -5.71 -8.24
CA TYR A 110 -4.47 -4.87 -8.85
C TYR A 110 -5.00 -3.50 -9.28
N ILE A 111 -6.25 -3.40 -9.72
CA ILE A 111 -6.91 -2.12 -9.97
C ILE A 111 -6.98 -1.29 -8.68
N PHE A 112 -7.35 -1.91 -7.56
CA PHE A 112 -7.33 -1.27 -6.25
C PHE A 112 -5.93 -0.75 -5.90
N LEU A 113 -4.89 -1.59 -6.01
CA LEU A 113 -3.51 -1.15 -5.73
C LEU A 113 -3.04 0.01 -6.61
N ILE A 114 -3.42 0.02 -7.89
CA ILE A 114 -3.15 1.14 -8.80
C ILE A 114 -3.85 2.41 -8.33
N ARG A 115 -5.11 2.33 -7.87
CA ARG A 115 -5.82 3.48 -7.30
C ARG A 115 -5.17 3.98 -6.02
N VAL A 116 -4.72 3.08 -5.15
CA VAL A 116 -3.95 3.46 -3.95
C VAL A 116 -2.67 4.17 -4.32
N TYR A 117 -1.92 3.67 -5.31
CA TYR A 117 -0.72 4.33 -5.82
C TYR A 117 -1.01 5.77 -6.28
N GLN A 118 -2.04 5.94 -7.12
CA GLN A 118 -2.45 7.25 -7.62
C GLN A 118 -2.92 8.18 -6.49
N TYR A 119 -3.62 7.64 -5.49
CA TYR A 119 -4.08 8.39 -4.34
C TYR A 119 -2.94 8.89 -3.46
N LEU A 120 -1.96 8.03 -3.13
CA LEU A 120 -0.85 8.35 -2.24
C LEU A 120 0.18 9.26 -2.89
N PHE A 121 0.55 8.98 -4.14
CA PHE A 121 1.64 9.67 -4.83
C PHE A 121 1.17 10.82 -5.74
N LYS A 122 -0.16 11.03 -5.83
CA LYS A 122 -0.80 12.09 -6.63
C LYS A 122 -0.33 12.11 -8.10
N GLU A 123 -0.06 10.93 -8.66
CA GLU A 123 0.41 10.77 -10.03
C GLU A 123 -0.20 9.53 -10.71
N GLN A 124 -0.12 9.48 -12.03
CA GLN A 124 -0.58 8.31 -12.79
C GLN A 124 0.38 7.14 -12.64
N PHE A 125 -0.17 5.92 -12.56
CA PHE A 125 0.66 4.71 -12.59
C PHE A 125 1.22 4.50 -14.01
N VAL A 126 2.53 4.37 -14.11
CA VAL A 126 3.24 4.11 -15.37
C VAL A 126 3.94 2.77 -15.27
N TYR A 127 3.68 1.87 -16.22
CA TYR A 127 4.38 0.59 -16.31
C TYR A 127 5.87 0.78 -16.56
N GLU A 128 6.69 0.03 -15.84
CA GLU A 128 8.15 0.07 -15.98
C GLU A 128 8.72 -1.34 -15.96
N ASP A 129 9.95 -1.47 -16.46
CA ASP A 129 10.71 -2.72 -16.40
C ASP A 129 11.02 -3.08 -14.95
N ILE A 130 10.48 -4.23 -14.52
CA ILE A 130 10.67 -4.80 -13.19
C ILE A 130 12.15 -5.10 -12.87
N SER A 131 12.99 -5.33 -13.88
CA SER A 131 14.41 -5.64 -13.72
C SER A 131 15.20 -4.51 -13.05
N LYS A 132 14.65 -3.28 -13.06
CA LYS A 132 15.25 -2.11 -12.42
C LYS A 132 15.17 -2.17 -10.89
N PHE A 133 14.25 -2.96 -10.34
CA PHE A 133 13.95 -3.05 -8.91
C PHE A 133 14.65 -4.26 -8.30
N LYS A 134 15.11 -4.12 -7.06
CA LYS A 134 15.68 -5.24 -6.31
C LYS A 134 15.23 -5.20 -4.87
N GLU A 135 14.68 -6.32 -4.41
CA GLU A 135 14.15 -6.46 -3.07
C GLU A 135 15.30 -6.57 -2.07
N ARG A 136 15.47 -5.52 -1.26
CA ARG A 136 16.52 -5.39 -0.26
C ARG A 136 16.00 -5.89 1.09
N ILE A 137 16.76 -6.74 1.77
CA ILE A 137 16.30 -7.55 2.91
C ILE A 137 17.19 -7.44 4.16
N ASP A 138 18.25 -6.62 4.15
CA ASP A 138 19.03 -6.39 5.36
C ASP A 138 18.21 -5.70 6.46
N LYS A 139 18.51 -6.07 7.71
CA LYS A 139 17.73 -5.70 8.89
C LYS A 139 17.66 -4.18 9.07
N GLU A 140 18.79 -3.50 8.92
CA GLU A 140 18.90 -2.06 9.11
C GLU A 140 17.99 -1.28 8.15
N PHE A 141 17.95 -1.68 6.88
CA PHE A 141 17.06 -1.11 5.88
C PHE A 141 15.58 -1.39 6.19
N VAL A 142 15.26 -2.63 6.61
CA VAL A 142 13.89 -3.02 6.91
C VAL A 142 13.34 -2.29 8.13
N GLU A 143 14.14 -2.15 9.19
CA GLU A 143 13.72 -1.57 10.46
C GLU A 143 13.79 -0.03 10.48
N ASN A 144 14.63 0.59 9.63
CA ASN A 144 14.85 2.04 9.64
C ASN A 144 14.61 2.67 8.25
N PRO A 145 13.43 2.50 7.63
CA PRO A 145 13.22 2.91 6.24
C PRO A 145 13.17 4.43 6.02
N SER A 146 13.06 5.21 7.09
CA SER A 146 13.11 6.69 7.07
C SER A 146 14.48 7.28 7.39
N CYS A 147 15.47 6.46 7.72
CA CYS A 147 16.80 6.90 8.14
C CYS A 147 17.90 6.28 7.26
N PRO A 148 18.10 6.77 6.02
CA PRO A 148 19.08 6.20 5.09
C PRO A 148 20.51 6.18 5.61
N GLU A 149 20.87 7.09 6.52
CA GLU A 149 22.16 7.14 7.19
C GLU A 149 22.44 5.92 8.08
N LEU A 150 21.40 5.18 8.48
CA LEU A 150 21.52 3.94 9.26
C LEU A 150 21.62 2.69 8.36
N TRP A 151 21.39 2.82 7.06
CA TRP A 151 21.44 1.69 6.13
C TRP A 151 22.89 1.23 5.93
N LYS A 152 23.09 -0.09 5.91
CA LYS A 152 24.41 -0.71 5.70
C LYS A 152 24.59 -1.16 4.25
N GLU A 153 25.58 -2.01 4.01
CA GLU A 153 25.73 -2.69 2.72
C GLU A 153 24.46 -3.47 2.38
N PRO A 154 23.92 -3.31 1.16
CA PRO A 154 22.64 -3.89 0.81
C PRO A 154 22.74 -5.41 0.65
N ILE A 155 21.80 -6.13 1.26
CA ILE A 155 21.59 -7.56 1.04
C ILE A 155 20.30 -7.72 0.27
N TYR A 156 20.32 -8.52 -0.79
CA TYR A 156 19.17 -8.70 -1.69
C TYR A 156 18.64 -10.13 -1.62
N LYS A 157 17.33 -10.26 -1.87
CA LYS A 157 16.65 -11.55 -2.08
C LYS A 157 17.00 -12.17 -3.44
#